data_AF-A0A9D8P3K8-F1
#
_entry.id   AF-A0A9D8P3K8-F1
#
_cell.length_a   1.000
_cell.length_b   1.000
_cell.length_c   1.000
_cell.angle_alpha   90.00
_cell.angle_beta   90.00
_cell.angle_gamma   90.00
#
_symmetry.space_group_name_H-M   'P 1'
#
loop_
_entity.id
_entity.type
_entity.pdbx_description
1 polymer ?
#
loop_
_entity_poly.entity_id
_entity_poly.type
_entity_poly.pdbx_seq_one_letter_code
_entity_poly.pdbx_strand_id
1 'polypeptide(L)'
;MIKFLLNILRPFKLLIFGQVTVAIFWAVDLSLRPYLLKLMVDRLPNVQAADINQQLLPLIVFYLIMSLLLVIMFRFYDFIWLQLNPRLKRHVGDILVKMMMDHSITLFQNQFAGNLANKVKDVMSGIPDLVKLVIQQFFSNFLAVCIAVFAVWTISSTFSFLLLGWVLIFTAGSALYVKKRLSYCAKILPLFDLKLLVIW
;
A
#
# COMPACT_ATOMS: atom_id res chain seq x y z
N MET A 1 17.27 10.64 -2.03
CA MET A 1 16.21 9.80 -2.64
C MET A 1 14.80 10.27 -2.27
N ILE A 2 14.41 10.33 -0.99
CA ILE A 2 13.04 10.71 -0.57
C ILE A 2 12.63 12.12 -1.05
N LYS A 3 13.53 13.11 -0.98
CA LYS A 3 13.27 14.47 -1.50
C LYS A 3 13.00 14.49 -3.02
N PHE A 4 13.66 13.62 -3.77
CA PHE A 4 13.44 13.49 -5.22
C PHE A 4 12.07 12.87 -5.52
N LEU A 5 11.71 11.80 -4.79
CA LEU A 5 10.39 11.17 -4.91
C LEU A 5 9.25 12.16 -4.59
N LEU A 6 9.38 12.89 -3.49
CA LEU A 6 8.40 13.90 -3.07
C LEU A 6 8.26 15.04 -4.09
N ASN A 7 9.35 15.42 -4.77
CA ASN A 7 9.30 16.46 -5.80
C ASN A 7 8.57 15.98 -7.06
N ILE A 8 8.81 14.73 -7.48
CA ILE A 8 8.12 14.07 -8.62
C ILE A 8 6.63 13.88 -8.35
N LEU A 9 6.25 13.64 -7.09
CA LEU A 9 4.86 13.42 -6.68
C LEU A 9 4.08 14.71 -6.43
N ARG A 10 4.78 15.85 -6.27
CA ARG A 10 4.19 17.17 -5.99
C ARG A 10 3.08 17.60 -6.97
N PRO A 11 3.14 17.36 -8.29
CA PRO A 11 2.05 17.69 -9.21
C PRO A 11 0.82 16.77 -9.08
N PHE A 12 0.97 15.59 -8.46
CA PHE A 12 -0.10 14.58 -8.35
C PHE A 12 -0.75 14.51 -6.97
N LYS A 13 -0.57 15.54 -6.12
CA LYS A 13 -1.08 15.57 -4.74
C LYS A 13 -2.56 15.28 -4.61
N LEU A 14 -3.39 15.77 -5.54
CA LEU A 14 -4.84 15.57 -5.48
C LEU A 14 -5.23 14.11 -5.74
N LEU A 15 -4.54 13.43 -6.66
CA LEU A 15 -4.77 12.01 -6.94
C LEU A 15 -4.26 11.13 -5.78
N ILE A 16 -3.10 11.49 -5.20
CA ILE A 16 -2.56 10.83 -4.01
C ILE A 16 -3.50 10.99 -2.82
N PHE A 17 -4.03 12.19 -2.61
CA PHE A 17 -5.01 12.46 -1.55
C PHE A 17 -6.25 11.57 -1.70
N GLY A 18 -6.78 11.44 -2.92
CA GLY A 18 -7.89 10.51 -3.21
C GLY A 18 -7.57 9.05 -2.84
N GLN A 19 -6.35 8.58 -3.10
CA GLN A 19 -5.93 7.23 -2.68
C GLN A 19 -5.85 7.09 -1.17
N VAL A 20 -5.35 8.10 -0.45
CA VAL A 20 -5.29 8.11 1.01
C VAL A 20 -6.69 8.06 1.63
N THR A 21 -7.66 8.77 1.06
CA THR A 21 -9.06 8.71 1.54
C THR A 21 -9.64 7.30 1.40
N VAL A 22 -9.40 6.63 0.26
CA VAL A 22 -9.87 5.25 0.06
C VAL A 22 -9.17 4.28 1.02
N ALA A 23 -7.87 4.46 1.25
CA ALA A 23 -7.11 3.69 2.24
C ALA A 23 -7.70 3.78 3.65
N ILE A 24 -8.09 4.99 4.09
CA ILE A 24 -8.74 5.21 5.39
C ILE A 24 -10.09 4.50 5.44
N PHE A 25 -10.91 4.67 4.39
CA PHE A 25 -12.22 4.04 4.32
C PHE A 25 -12.11 2.51 4.42
N TRP A 26 -11.15 1.91 3.71
CA TRP A 26 -10.89 0.48 3.76
C TRP A 26 -10.47 -0.01 5.15
N ALA A 27 -9.57 0.72 5.82
CA ALA A 27 -9.12 0.35 7.17
C ALA A 27 -10.27 0.38 8.19
N VAL A 28 -11.21 1.32 8.01
CA VAL A 28 -12.42 1.44 8.81
C VAL A 28 -13.41 0.31 8.51
N ASP A 29 -13.70 -0.01 7.25
CA ASP A 29 -14.56 -1.15 6.86
C ASP A 29 -14.02 -2.47 7.43
N LEU A 30 -12.70 -2.70 7.32
CA LEU A 30 -12.04 -3.90 7.81
C LEU A 30 -12.31 -4.15 9.31
N SER A 31 -12.40 -3.08 10.09
CA SER A 31 -12.64 -3.15 11.54
C SER A 31 -14.13 -3.19 11.90
N LEU A 32 -14.97 -2.45 11.15
CA LEU A 32 -16.42 -2.40 11.38
C LEU A 32 -17.13 -3.70 10.97
N ARG A 33 -16.68 -4.35 9.90
CA ARG A 33 -17.30 -5.57 9.35
C ARG A 33 -17.41 -6.71 10.38
N PRO A 34 -16.36 -7.11 11.11
CA PRO A 34 -16.48 -8.14 12.15
C PRO A 34 -17.33 -7.69 13.34
N TYR A 35 -17.34 -6.39 13.67
CA TYR A 35 -18.19 -5.84 14.74
C TYR A 35 -19.68 -5.96 14.39
N LEU A 36 -20.06 -5.65 13.15
CA LEU A 36 -21.44 -5.82 12.67
C LEU A 36 -21.86 -7.28 12.69
N LEU A 37 -20.98 -8.20 12.26
CA LEU A 37 -21.26 -9.63 12.33
C LEU A 37 -21.46 -10.09 13.78
N LYS A 38 -20.62 -9.62 14.71
CA LYS A 38 -20.80 -9.90 16.14
C LYS A 38 -22.17 -9.44 16.63
N LEU A 39 -22.57 -8.21 16.29
CA LEU A 39 -23.87 -7.67 16.70
C LEU A 39 -25.04 -8.48 16.14
N MET A 40 -24.94 -8.97 14.90
CA MET A 40 -25.95 -9.87 14.33
C MET A 40 -26.05 -11.18 15.10
N VAL A 41 -24.91 -11.79 15.42
CA VAL A 41 -24.83 -13.05 16.18
C VAL A 41 -25.36 -12.90 17.60
N ASP A 42 -25.04 -11.80 18.28
CA ASP A 42 -25.49 -11.55 19.65
C ASP A 42 -27.02 -11.33 19.74
N ARG A 43 -27.66 -10.88 18.66
CA ARG A 43 -29.10 -10.61 18.60
C ARG A 43 -29.93 -11.83 18.19
N LEU A 44 -29.36 -12.77 17.45
CA LEU A 44 -30.02 -13.99 16.97
C LEU A 44 -30.76 -14.80 18.07
N PRO A 45 -30.21 -15.00 19.29
CA PRO A 45 -30.85 -15.83 20.31
C PRO A 45 -32.11 -15.22 20.94
N ASN A 46 -32.26 -13.89 20.89
CA ASN A 46 -33.29 -13.16 21.63
C ASN A 46 -34.42 -12.61 20.73
N VAL A 47 -34.35 -12.87 19.42
CA VAL A 47 -35.32 -12.34 18.45
C VAL A 47 -36.47 -13.32 18.28
N GLN A 48 -37.67 -12.89 18.66
CA GLN A 48 -38.91 -13.59 18.33
C GLN A 48 -39.28 -13.35 16.86
N ALA A 49 -39.98 -14.29 16.22
CA ALA A 49 -40.30 -14.25 14.79
C ALA A 49 -41.02 -12.95 14.34
N ALA A 50 -41.72 -12.28 15.24
CA ALA A 50 -42.41 -11.00 14.98
C ALA A 50 -41.46 -9.78 14.89
N ASP A 51 -40.30 -9.83 15.54
CA ASP A 51 -39.39 -8.68 15.68
C ASP A 51 -38.16 -8.75 14.76
N ILE A 52 -38.03 -9.82 13.95
CA ILE A 52 -36.93 -10.03 13.00
C ILE A 52 -36.76 -8.80 12.09
N ASN A 53 -37.88 -8.26 11.59
CA ASN A 53 -37.86 -7.13 10.66
C ASN A 53 -37.43 -5.81 11.32
N GLN A 54 -37.67 -5.62 12.63
CA GLN A 54 -37.32 -4.37 13.30
C GLN A 54 -35.88 -4.39 13.83
N GLN A 55 -35.38 -5.55 14.28
CA GLN A 55 -34.07 -5.63 14.93
C GLN A 55 -32.96 -6.16 14.02
N LEU A 56 -33.27 -7.08 13.10
CA LEU A 56 -32.26 -7.76 12.30
C LEU A 56 -32.13 -7.17 10.88
N LEU A 57 -33.25 -6.79 10.27
CA LEU A 57 -33.28 -6.17 8.94
C LEU A 57 -32.40 -4.91 8.82
N PRO A 58 -32.42 -3.93 9.75
CA PRO A 58 -31.57 -2.73 9.61
C PRO A 58 -30.09 -3.07 9.66
N LEU A 59 -29.67 -4.06 10.45
CA LEU A 59 -28.27 -4.52 10.50
C LEU A 59 -27.86 -5.16 9.17
N ILE A 60 -28.72 -6.00 8.58
CA ILE A 60 -28.47 -6.66 7.30
C ILE A 60 -28.39 -5.64 6.17
N VAL A 61 -29.34 -4.70 6.11
CA VAL A 61 -29.35 -3.61 5.12
C VAL A 61 -28.10 -2.75 5.28
N PHE A 62 -27.72 -2.40 6.50
CA PHE A 62 -26.49 -1.64 6.76
C PHE A 62 -25.23 -2.38 6.27
N TYR A 63 -25.14 -3.69 6.51
CA TYR A 63 -24.04 -4.53 6.02
C TYR A 63 -23.98 -4.58 4.48
N LEU A 64 -25.13 -4.69 3.82
CA LEU A 64 -25.23 -4.68 2.35
C LEU A 64 -24.80 -3.32 1.78
N ILE A 65 -25.27 -2.21 2.37
CA ILE A 65 -24.88 -0.86 1.96
C ILE A 65 -23.37 -0.66 2.11
N MET A 66 -22.79 -1.07 3.24
CA MET A 66 -21.34 -1.00 3.46
C MET A 66 -20.57 -1.80 2.40
N SER A 67 -21.05 -3.00 2.07
CA SER A 67 -20.42 -3.84 1.03
C SER A 67 -20.50 -3.21 -0.36
N LEU A 68 -21.64 -2.61 -0.73
CA LEU A 68 -21.78 -1.88 -1.99
C LEU A 68 -20.88 -0.64 -2.03
N LEU A 69 -20.82 0.11 -0.93
CA LEU A 69 -20.01 1.31 -0.83
C LEU A 69 -18.52 0.98 -0.93
N LEU A 70 -18.07 -0.13 -0.33
CA LEU A 70 -16.71 -0.63 -0.47
C LEU A 70 -16.35 -0.95 -1.94
N VAL A 71 -17.26 -1.60 -2.69
CA VAL A 71 -17.05 -1.89 -4.12
C VAL A 71 -16.92 -0.61 -4.94
N ILE A 72 -17.77 0.38 -4.68
CA ILE A 72 -17.71 1.70 -5.34
C ILE A 72 -16.37 2.39 -5.02
N MET A 73 -15.92 2.33 -3.77
CA MET A 73 -14.64 2.91 -3.35
C MET A 73 -13.45 2.24 -4.02
N PHE A 74 -13.44 0.90 -4.14
CA PHE A 74 -12.40 0.20 -4.90
C PHE A 74 -12.42 0.58 -6.37
N ARG A 75 -13.60 0.73 -6.97
CA ARG A 75 -13.73 1.15 -8.38
C ARG A 75 -13.21 2.57 -8.59
N PHE A 76 -13.48 3.47 -7.65
CA PHE A 76 -12.96 4.84 -7.66
C PHE A 76 -11.43 4.87 -7.50
N TYR A 77 -10.89 4.03 -6.63
CA TYR A 77 -9.45 3.86 -6.47
C TYR A 77 -8.78 3.37 -7.77
N ASP A 78 -9.34 2.35 -8.42
CA ASP A 78 -8.83 1.85 -9.69
C ASP A 78 -8.87 2.93 -10.77
N PHE A 79 -9.94 3.74 -10.80
CA PHE A 79 -10.05 4.87 -11.72
C PHE A 79 -8.97 5.92 -11.49
N ILE A 80 -8.69 6.28 -10.23
CA ILE A 80 -7.58 7.19 -9.88
C ILE A 80 -6.25 6.58 -10.34
N TRP A 81 -6.03 5.29 -10.09
CA TRP A 81 -4.80 4.61 -10.46
C TRP A 81 -4.56 4.58 -11.96
N LEU A 82 -5.60 4.32 -12.75
CA LEU A 82 -5.55 4.33 -14.22
C LEU A 82 -5.15 5.70 -14.78
N GLN A 83 -5.47 6.79 -14.08
CA GLN A 83 -5.01 8.13 -14.46
C GLN A 83 -3.62 8.46 -13.94
N LEU A 84 -3.33 8.09 -12.69
CA LEU A 84 -2.07 8.41 -12.02
C LEU A 84 -0.89 7.69 -12.64
N ASN A 85 -1.00 6.37 -12.85
CA ASN A 85 0.08 5.53 -13.32
C ASN A 85 0.69 5.98 -14.66
N PRO A 86 -0.07 6.18 -15.76
CA PRO A 86 0.51 6.62 -17.02
C PRO A 86 1.06 8.05 -16.97
N ARG A 87 0.42 8.97 -16.22
CA ARG A 87 0.90 10.35 -16.08
C ARG A 87 2.21 10.42 -15.30
N LEU A 88 2.32 9.65 -14.23
CA LEU A 88 3.52 9.55 -13.42
C LEU A 88 4.68 8.93 -14.21
N LYS A 89 4.40 7.86 -14.99
CA LYS A 89 5.37 7.25 -15.91
C LYS A 89 5.93 8.25 -16.92
N ARG A 90 5.07 9.02 -17.58
CA ARG A 90 5.50 10.07 -18.53
C ARG A 90 6.36 11.13 -17.85
N HIS A 91 5.91 11.67 -16.72
CA HIS A 91 6.64 12.71 -16.00
C HIS A 91 8.04 12.26 -15.55
N VAL A 92 8.14 11.04 -15.01
CA VAL A 92 9.43 10.44 -14.64
C VAL A 92 10.31 10.24 -15.87
N GLY A 93 9.73 9.75 -16.97
CA GLY A 93 10.43 9.60 -18.24
C GLY A 93 11.01 10.91 -18.76
N ASP A 94 10.22 11.98 -18.78
CA ASP A 94 10.65 13.30 -19.24
C ASP A 94 11.82 13.85 -18.40
N ILE A 95 11.76 13.67 -17.07
CA ILE A 95 12.85 14.08 -16.17
C ILE A 95 14.12 13.28 -16.46
N LEU A 96 14.01 11.96 -16.61
CA LEU A 96 15.16 11.10 -16.85
C LEU A 96 15.79 11.36 -18.22
N VAL A 97 14.98 11.56 -19.27
CA VAL A 97 15.47 11.91 -20.61
C VAL A 97 16.17 13.27 -20.58
N LYS A 98 15.60 14.27 -19.92
CA LYS A 98 16.25 15.58 -19.76
C LYS A 98 17.58 15.48 -19.02
N MET A 99 17.63 14.71 -17.92
CA MET A 99 18.86 14.46 -17.18
C MET A 99 19.93 13.75 -18.01
N MET A 100 19.53 12.82 -18.90
CA MET A 100 20.46 12.17 -19.82
C MET A 100 20.99 13.12 -20.90
N MET A 101 20.15 14.04 -21.40
CA MET A 101 20.56 15.04 -22.39
C MET A 101 21.55 16.07 -21.84
N ASP A 102 21.45 16.38 -20.54
CA ASP A 102 22.35 17.33 -19.86
C ASP A 102 23.69 16.69 -19.40
N HIS A 103 23.84 15.36 -19.54
CA HIS A 103 25.02 14.64 -19.07
C HIS A 103 26.04 14.35 -20.18
N SER A 104 27.33 14.24 -19.82
CA SER A 104 28.44 14.20 -20.77
C SER A 104 28.51 12.90 -21.59
N ILE A 105 28.96 13.02 -22.84
CA ILE A 105 29.19 11.92 -23.80
C ILE A 105 30.03 10.76 -23.21
N THR A 106 30.87 11.04 -22.21
CA THR A 106 31.67 10.05 -21.48
C THR A 106 30.83 9.00 -20.73
N LEU A 107 29.60 9.30 -20.32
CA LEU A 107 28.70 8.31 -19.72
C LEU A 107 28.20 7.29 -20.73
N PHE A 108 27.95 7.71 -21.97
CA PHE A 108 27.53 6.83 -23.06
C PHE A 108 28.68 5.96 -23.59
N GLN A 109 29.93 6.39 -23.41
CA GLN A 109 31.11 5.58 -23.74
C GLN A 109 31.41 4.51 -22.69
N ASN A 110 31.13 4.78 -21.41
CA ASN A 110 31.42 3.87 -20.30
C ASN A 110 30.26 2.93 -19.93
N GLN A 111 29.01 3.27 -20.30
CA GLN A 111 27.84 2.40 -20.10
C GLN A 111 27.12 2.21 -21.44
N PHE A 112 26.93 0.95 -21.86
CA PHE A 112 26.16 0.63 -23.05
C PHE A 112 24.77 1.28 -23.01
N ALA A 113 24.37 1.92 -24.12
CA ALA A 113 23.09 2.61 -24.25
C ALA A 113 21.88 1.73 -23.87
N GLY A 114 21.96 0.41 -24.12
CA GLY A 114 20.93 -0.55 -23.70
C GLY A 114 20.78 -0.70 -22.18
N ASN A 115 21.88 -0.65 -21.42
CA ASN A 115 21.83 -0.72 -19.95
C ASN A 115 21.21 0.55 -19.35
N LEU A 116 21.53 1.72 -19.92
CA LEU A 116 20.94 2.99 -19.51
C LEU A 116 19.43 3.04 -19.81
N ALA A 117 19.02 2.60 -21.01
CA ALA A 117 17.60 2.50 -21.38
C ALA A 117 16.82 1.56 -20.46
N ASN A 118 17.41 0.42 -20.07
CA ASN A 118 16.81 -0.50 -19.11
C ASN A 118 16.64 0.14 -17.73
N LYS A 119 17.67 0.84 -17.21
CA LYS A 119 17.56 1.56 -15.92
C LYS A 119 16.48 2.63 -15.93
N VAL A 120 16.37 3.40 -17.02
CA VAL A 120 15.31 4.41 -17.17
C VAL A 120 13.94 3.75 -17.13
N LYS A 121 13.77 2.63 -17.86
CA LYS A 121 12.53 1.84 -17.86
C LYS A 121 12.19 1.31 -16.46
N ASP A 122 13.18 0.80 -15.73
CA ASP A 122 13.00 0.28 -14.36
C ASP A 122 12.60 1.36 -13.37
N VAL A 123 13.17 2.57 -13.48
CA VAL A 123 12.77 3.71 -12.63
C VAL A 123 11.37 4.21 -13.00
N MET A 124 11.05 4.27 -14.30
CA MET A 124 9.72 4.67 -14.79
C MET A 124 8.62 3.72 -14.32
N SER A 125 8.86 2.40 -14.27
CA SER A 125 7.89 1.44 -13.73
C SER A 125 7.91 1.39 -12.20
N GLY A 126 9.10 1.42 -11.60
CA GLY A 126 9.28 1.23 -10.16
C GLY A 126 8.74 2.37 -9.31
N ILE A 127 8.85 3.64 -9.74
CA ILE A 127 8.35 4.78 -8.95
C ILE A 127 6.83 4.69 -8.70
N PRO A 128 5.97 4.53 -9.74
CA PRO A 128 4.54 4.33 -9.53
C PRO A 128 4.23 3.15 -8.60
N ASP A 129 4.88 2.00 -8.80
CA ASP A 129 4.61 0.80 -8.01
C ASP A 129 5.01 0.98 -6.54
N LEU A 130 6.15 1.64 -6.26
CA LEU A 130 6.56 2.00 -4.91
C LEU A 130 5.56 2.94 -4.25
N VAL A 131 5.05 3.93 -4.98
CA VAL A 131 4.06 4.89 -4.47
C VAL A 131 2.77 4.19 -4.09
N LYS A 132 2.29 3.29 -4.96
CA LYS A 132 1.13 2.44 -4.69
C LYS A 132 1.34 1.56 -3.47
N LEU A 133 2.51 0.93 -3.34
CA LEU A 133 2.83 0.05 -2.22
C LEU A 133 2.85 0.81 -0.90
N VAL A 134 3.49 1.98 -0.86
CA VAL A 134 3.60 2.80 0.35
C VAL A 134 2.22 3.34 0.77
N ILE A 135 1.46 3.92 -0.15
CA ILE A 135 0.17 4.53 0.19
C ILE A 135 -0.88 3.45 0.46
N GLN A 136 -1.02 2.46 -0.41
CA GLN A 136 -2.11 1.51 -0.27
C GLN A 136 -1.77 0.40 0.71
N GLN A 137 -0.60 -0.21 0.58
CA GLN A 137 -0.32 -1.42 1.33
C GLN A 137 0.28 -1.11 2.69
N PHE A 138 1.22 -0.17 2.77
CA PHE A 138 1.83 0.15 4.06
C PHE A 138 0.90 0.99 4.94
N PHE A 139 0.42 2.14 4.42
CA PHE A 139 -0.39 3.06 5.22
C PHE A 139 -1.76 2.47 5.61
N SER A 140 -2.50 1.82 4.70
CA SER A 140 -3.80 1.22 5.06
C SER A 140 -3.66 0.10 6.08
N ASN A 141 -2.67 -0.79 5.94
CA ASN A 141 -2.46 -1.87 6.90
C ASN A 141 -1.97 -1.34 8.25
N PHE A 142 -1.11 -0.32 8.26
CA PHE A 142 -0.70 0.33 9.49
C PHE A 142 -1.91 0.93 10.23
N LEU A 143 -2.77 1.65 9.51
CA LEU A 143 -3.98 2.24 10.08
C LEU A 143 -4.96 1.16 10.57
N ALA A 144 -5.16 0.08 9.81
CA ALA A 144 -5.97 -1.05 10.22
C ALA A 144 -5.47 -1.69 11.53
N VAL A 145 -4.16 -1.87 11.67
CA VAL A 145 -3.55 -2.37 12.92
C VAL A 145 -3.78 -1.39 14.06
N CYS A 146 -3.62 -0.08 13.84
CA CYS A 146 -3.91 0.93 14.86
C CYS A 146 -5.37 0.87 15.33
N ILE A 147 -6.32 0.76 14.40
CA ILE A 147 -7.76 0.65 14.73
C ILE A 147 -8.03 -0.67 15.47
N ALA A 148 -7.45 -1.79 15.04
CA ALA A 148 -7.62 -3.08 15.69
C ALA A 148 -7.09 -3.08 17.13
N VAL A 149 -5.89 -2.51 17.36
CA VAL A 149 -5.32 -2.35 18.71
C VAL A 149 -6.25 -1.48 19.57
N PHE A 150 -6.71 -0.35 19.04
CA PHE A 150 -7.64 0.54 19.75
C PHE A 150 -8.95 -0.15 20.09
N ALA A 151 -9.54 -0.89 19.15
CA ALA A 151 -10.78 -1.64 19.37
C ALA A 151 -10.62 -2.69 20.48
N VAL A 152 -9.53 -3.47 20.45
CA VAL A 152 -9.26 -4.49 21.48
C VAL A 152 -8.98 -3.85 22.84
N TRP A 153 -8.32 -2.69 22.86
CA TRP A 153 -8.09 -1.92 24.09
C TRP A 153 -9.40 -1.57 24.81
N THR A 154 -10.46 -1.21 24.07
CA THR A 154 -11.78 -0.91 24.68
C THR A 154 -12.44 -2.11 25.35
N ILE A 155 -12.10 -3.33 24.92
CA ILE A 155 -12.64 -4.57 25.48
C ILE A 155 -11.82 -5.00 26.69
N SER A 156 -10.49 -4.98 26.57
CA SER A 156 -9.58 -5.42 27.63
C SER A 156 -8.14 -5.01 27.36
N SER A 157 -7.51 -4.32 28.31
CA SER A 157 -6.13 -3.83 28.18
C SER A 157 -5.11 -4.96 28.02
N THR A 158 -5.29 -6.09 28.70
CA THR A 158 -4.35 -7.23 28.65
C THR A 158 -4.24 -7.83 27.24
N PHE A 159 -5.37 -8.03 26.56
CA PHE A 159 -5.36 -8.58 25.20
C PHE A 159 -4.75 -7.61 24.18
N SER A 160 -4.88 -6.30 24.40
CA SER A 160 -4.28 -5.29 23.53
C SER A 160 -2.74 -5.34 23.56
N PHE A 161 -2.13 -5.51 24.74
CA PHE A 161 -0.67 -5.65 24.85
C PHE A 161 -0.17 -6.94 24.19
N LEU A 162 -0.91 -8.03 24.33
CA LEU A 162 -0.58 -9.30 23.68
C LEU A 162 -0.62 -9.18 22.14
N LEU A 163 -1.65 -8.50 21.61
CA LEU A 163 -1.78 -8.24 20.17
C LEU A 163 -0.67 -7.32 19.65
N LEU A 164 -0.31 -6.28 20.38
CA LEU A 164 0.83 -5.42 20.04
C LEU A 164 2.15 -6.20 20.03
N GLY A 165 2.40 -7.04 21.04
CA GLY A 165 3.58 -7.90 21.09
C GLY A 165 3.65 -8.83 19.88
N TRP A 166 2.53 -9.45 19.51
CA TRP A 166 2.44 -10.31 18.33
C TRP A 166 2.74 -9.56 17.03
N VAL A 167 2.14 -8.38 16.84
CA VAL A 167 2.40 -7.53 15.66
C VAL A 167 3.88 -7.18 15.57
N LEU A 168 4.52 -6.78 16.66
CA LEU A 168 5.95 -6.44 16.68
C LEU A 168 6.82 -7.64 16.31
N ILE A 169 6.56 -8.82 16.87
CA ILE A 169 7.28 -10.06 16.54
C ILE A 169 7.12 -10.40 15.06
N PHE A 170 5.90 -10.32 14.53
CA PHE A 170 5.62 -10.65 13.13
C PHE A 170 6.31 -9.66 12.17
N THR A 171 6.26 -8.37 12.48
CA THR A 171 6.87 -7.33 11.65
C THR A 171 8.40 -7.42 11.70
N ALA A 172 8.97 -7.66 12.89
CA ALA A 172 10.40 -7.88 13.08
C ALA A 172 10.90 -9.13 12.35
N GLY A 173 10.17 -10.24 12.49
CA GLY A 173 10.45 -11.48 11.76
C GLY A 173 10.47 -11.24 10.25
N SER A 174 9.42 -10.61 9.73
CA SER A 174 9.32 -10.24 8.31
C SER A 174 10.51 -9.39 7.83
N ALA A 175 10.92 -8.40 8.62
CA ALA A 175 12.07 -7.56 8.30
C ALA A 175 13.40 -8.34 8.28
N LEU A 176 13.59 -9.30 9.19
CA LEU A 176 14.76 -10.17 9.21
C LEU A 176 14.80 -11.10 7.98
N TYR A 177 13.66 -11.66 7.56
CA TYR A 177 13.57 -12.48 6.35
C TYR A 177 13.93 -11.69 5.09
N VAL A 178 13.47 -10.44 4.98
CA VAL A 178 13.82 -9.55 3.84
C VAL A 178 15.32 -9.26 3.84
N LYS A 179 15.91 -8.88 4.98
CA LYS A 179 17.36 -8.68 5.09
C LYS A 179 18.14 -9.91 4.67
N LYS A 180 17.70 -11.10 5.10
CA LYS A 180 18.34 -12.36 4.74
C LYS A 180 18.27 -12.63 3.23
N ARG A 181 17.11 -12.40 2.60
CA ARG A 181 16.96 -12.52 1.13
C ARG A 181 17.83 -11.53 0.36
N LEU A 182 17.91 -10.29 0.82
CA LEU A 182 18.76 -9.26 0.20
C LEU A 182 20.24 -9.64 0.31
N SER A 183 20.68 -10.17 1.46
CA SER A 183 22.05 -10.72 1.58
C SER A 183 22.29 -11.93 0.68
N TYR A 184 21.31 -12.83 0.48
CA TYR A 184 21.47 -13.94 -0.48
C TYR A 184 21.54 -13.44 -1.92
N CYS A 185 20.69 -12.51 -2.34
CA CYS A 185 20.78 -11.89 -3.66
C CYS A 185 22.13 -11.18 -3.84
N ALA A 186 22.58 -10.40 -2.85
CA ALA A 186 23.87 -9.73 -2.89
C ALA A 186 25.08 -10.69 -2.88
N LYS A 187 24.90 -11.93 -2.42
CA LYS A 187 25.93 -12.98 -2.41
C LYS A 187 25.90 -13.87 -3.66
N ILE A 188 24.76 -13.91 -4.37
CA ILE A 188 24.60 -14.56 -5.68
C ILE A 188 24.97 -13.60 -6.82
N LEU A 189 24.73 -12.29 -6.68
CA LEU A 189 25.13 -11.25 -7.63
C LEU A 189 26.64 -11.26 -8.00
N PRO A 190 27.59 -11.59 -7.09
CA PRO A 190 29.00 -11.73 -7.46
C PRO A 190 29.29 -12.87 -8.44
N LEU A 191 28.38 -13.83 -8.62
CA LEU A 191 28.50 -14.88 -9.65
C LEU A 191 27.94 -14.44 -11.01
N PHE A 192 27.26 -13.29 -11.09
CA PHE A 192 26.57 -12.80 -12.29
C PHE A 192 26.92 -11.34 -12.66
N ASP A 193 28.21 -10.99 -12.51
CA ASP A 193 28.83 -9.77 -13.05
C ASP A 193 28.84 -8.54 -12.09
N LEU A 194 29.71 -8.62 -11.08
CA LEU A 194 30.05 -7.52 -10.16
C LEU A 194 31.02 -6.49 -10.77
N LYS A 195 31.27 -6.49 -12.09
CA LYS A 195 32.10 -5.47 -12.74
C LYS A 195 31.31 -4.24 -13.23
N LEU A 196 29.98 -4.27 -13.23
CA LEU A 196 29.16 -3.16 -13.76
C LEU A 196 28.55 -2.21 -12.73
N LEU A 197 28.77 -2.43 -11.42
CA LEU A 197 28.11 -1.69 -10.33
C LEU A 197 29.07 -0.96 -9.37
N VAL A 198 30.38 -0.97 -9.63
CA VAL A 198 31.40 -0.25 -8.81
C VAL A 198 31.91 1.02 -9.52
N ILE A 199 31.15 1.52 -10.50
CA ILE A 199 31.34 2.88 -11.02
C ILE A 199 29.98 3.57 -10.98
N TRP A 200 29.76 4.30 -9.88
CA TRP A 200 28.61 5.17 -9.52
C TRP A 200 27.45 4.52 -8.75
#